data_AF-A0A401P8Z7-F1
#
_entry.id   AF-A0A401P8Z7-F1
#
_cell.length_a   1.000
_cell.length_b   1.000
_cell.length_c   1.000
_cell.angle_alpha   90.00
_cell.angle_beta   90.00
_cell.angle_gamma   90.00
#
_symmetry.space_group_name_H-M   'P 1'
#
loop_
_entity.id
_entity.type
_entity.pdbx_description
1 polymer ?
#
loop_
_entity_poly.entity_id
_entity_poly.type
_entity_poly.pdbx_seq_one_letter_code
_entity_poly.pdbx_strand_id
1 'polypeptide(L)'
;MEGYGVIVLNTNENYVEVEKSKKQEQPPPNDTDEPAEKKEKKDDCQKETNKRRDFYEKYRNPQKEKETKHIPIRDNSTPEEHTIYVWDHFISRSSAKNVVFVAHSYGGLVFVELMIQREAEVKSKVISVALTDSVHNVWHQEAGKSILDWMQEHCRNWVSSSEPLDTPVEFMLPDCPRVSAGTLLFFS
;
A
#
# COMPACT_ATOMS: atom_id res chain seq x y z
N MET A 1 -0.12 28.12 -21.61
CA MET A 1 -1.01 27.20 -20.88
C MET A 1 -0.19 26.59 -19.76
N GLU A 2 -0.56 26.85 -18.51
CA GLU A 2 -0.09 26.02 -17.39
C GLU A 2 -0.79 24.66 -17.52
N GLY A 3 -0.02 23.62 -17.75
CA GLY A 3 -0.50 22.24 -17.75
C GLY A 3 -0.19 21.60 -16.41
N TYR A 4 -1.09 20.74 -15.93
CA TYR A 4 -0.85 19.90 -14.76
C TYR A 4 -0.60 18.45 -15.20
N GLY A 5 0.28 17.76 -14.48
CA GLY A 5 0.50 16.33 -14.61
C GLY A 5 0.00 15.61 -13.36
N VAL A 6 -0.52 14.41 -13.52
CA VAL A 6 -0.97 13.57 -12.39
C VAL A 6 -0.22 12.25 -12.45
N ILE A 7 0.38 11.86 -11.33
CA ILE A 7 0.99 10.55 -11.13
C ILE A 7 0.18 9.84 -10.05
N VAL A 8 -0.28 8.62 -10.33
CA VAL A 8 -0.96 7.76 -9.37
C VAL A 8 -0.02 6.62 -9.03
N LEU A 9 0.29 6.46 -7.75
CA LEU A 9 1.21 5.43 -7.26
C LEU A 9 0.44 4.43 -6.41
N ASN A 10 0.55 3.15 -6.77
CA ASN A 10 0.20 2.05 -5.88
C ASN A 10 1.51 1.47 -5.33
N THR A 11 1.93 1.95 -4.17
CA THR A 11 3.21 1.58 -3.56
C THR A 11 3.21 0.17 -2.99
N ASN A 12 2.07 -0.53 -2.99
CA ASN A 12 1.96 -1.92 -2.55
C ASN A 12 2.19 -2.93 -3.69
N GLU A 13 2.07 -2.50 -4.94
CA GLU A 13 2.23 -3.36 -6.13
C GLU A 13 3.62 -3.21 -6.73
N ASN A 14 4.56 -3.90 -6.08
CA ASN A 14 5.99 -3.85 -6.37
C ASN A 14 6.44 -4.93 -7.36
N TYR A 15 5.50 -5.40 -8.21
CA TYR A 15 5.73 -6.48 -9.16
C TYR A 15 5.00 -6.25 -10.47
N VAL A 16 5.57 -6.78 -11.55
CA VAL A 16 4.89 -6.89 -12.84
C VAL A 16 4.24 -8.26 -12.93
N GLU A 17 2.93 -8.29 -13.16
CA GLU A 17 2.22 -9.51 -13.51
C GLU A 17 2.49 -9.89 -14.96
N VAL A 18 2.93 -11.14 -15.17
CA VAL A 18 3.18 -11.68 -16.51
C VAL A 18 2.51 -13.04 -16.64
N GLU A 19 1.85 -13.28 -17.76
CA GLU A 19 1.21 -14.58 -18.03
C GLU A 19 2.27 -15.70 -18.11
N LYS A 20 2.09 -16.79 -17.35
CA LYS A 20 2.90 -17.99 -17.52
C LYS A 20 2.49 -18.70 -18.79
N SER A 21 3.47 -18.95 -19.67
CA SER A 21 3.30 -19.90 -20.77
C SER A 21 3.22 -21.32 -20.20
N LYS A 22 2.19 -22.09 -20.58
CA LYS A 22 2.02 -23.48 -20.16
C LYS A 22 3.25 -24.30 -20.57
N LYS A 23 4.04 -24.77 -19.60
CA LYS A 23 5.01 -25.85 -19.80
C LYS A 23 4.39 -27.17 -19.33
N GLN A 24 4.61 -28.23 -20.10
CA GLN A 24 4.08 -29.58 -19.87
C GLN A 24 4.54 -30.15 -18.51
N GLU A 25 3.59 -30.65 -17.74
CA GLU A 25 3.79 -31.34 -16.46
C GLU A 25 4.56 -32.66 -16.66
N GLN A 26 5.56 -32.92 -15.80
CA GLN A 26 6.10 -34.27 -15.59
C GLN A 26 5.40 -34.92 -14.37
N PRO A 27 5.18 -36.25 -14.38
CA PRO A 27 4.35 -36.92 -13.38
C PRO A 27 5.05 -37.05 -12.01
N PRO A 28 4.27 -37.17 -10.91
CA PRO A 28 4.81 -37.24 -9.55
C PRO A 28 5.48 -38.60 -9.27
N PRO A 29 6.46 -38.65 -8.35
CA PRO A 29 7.04 -39.91 -7.90
C PRO A 29 6.07 -40.62 -6.94
N ASN A 30 5.93 -41.93 -7.17
CA ASN A 30 5.26 -42.86 -6.27
C ASN A 30 6.10 -43.05 -5.00
N ASP A 31 5.51 -42.83 -3.83
CA ASP A 31 5.96 -43.47 -2.60
C ASP A 31 4.75 -43.97 -1.80
N THR A 32 4.76 -45.26 -1.49
CA THR A 32 3.76 -45.97 -0.69
C THR A 32 4.47 -46.50 0.55
N ASP A 33 3.95 -46.20 1.75
CA ASP A 33 3.62 -47.16 2.82
C ASP A 33 3.53 -46.48 4.19
N GLU A 34 2.35 -46.51 4.85
CA GLU A 34 2.18 -46.78 6.31
C GLU A 34 0.69 -46.72 6.79
N PRO A 35 0.31 -47.24 8.00
CA PRO A 35 -0.69 -48.30 8.15
C PRO A 35 -2.13 -47.89 8.53
N ALA A 36 -3.00 -48.89 8.56
CA ALA A 36 -4.43 -48.85 8.23
C ALA A 36 -5.44 -48.32 9.29
N GLU A 37 -5.04 -47.86 10.47
CA GLU A 37 -6.00 -47.67 11.57
C GLU A 37 -6.47 -46.22 11.82
N LYS A 38 -6.05 -45.26 10.99
CA LYS A 38 -6.59 -43.87 10.99
C LYS A 38 -7.50 -43.56 9.79
N LYS A 39 -8.01 -44.58 9.09
CA LYS A 39 -8.80 -44.40 7.85
C LYS A 39 -10.18 -43.78 8.07
N GLU A 40 -10.93 -44.18 9.09
CA GLU A 40 -12.38 -43.87 9.11
C GLU A 40 -12.72 -42.42 9.51
N LYS A 41 -12.02 -41.80 10.48
CA LYS A 41 -12.28 -40.38 10.84
C LYS A 41 -11.62 -39.37 9.89
N LYS A 42 -10.62 -39.79 9.13
CA LYS A 42 -9.90 -38.94 8.17
C LYS A 42 -10.67 -38.87 6.85
N ASP A 43 -11.33 -39.96 6.46
CA ASP A 43 -12.13 -40.03 5.24
C ASP A 43 -13.34 -39.08 5.25
N ASP A 44 -14.04 -38.91 6.38
CA ASP A 44 -15.21 -38.01 6.42
C ASP A 44 -14.82 -36.53 6.39
N CYS A 45 -13.75 -36.14 7.08
CA CYS A 45 -13.20 -34.78 7.02
C CYS A 45 -12.61 -34.47 5.62
N GLN A 46 -12.01 -35.47 4.97
CA GLN A 46 -11.52 -35.37 3.59
C GLN A 46 -12.68 -35.26 2.58
N LYS A 47 -13.77 -35.99 2.80
CA LYS A 47 -14.98 -35.91 1.95
C LYS A 47 -15.70 -34.58 2.07
N GLU A 48 -15.78 -34.00 3.28
CA GLU A 48 -16.37 -32.67 3.49
C GLU A 48 -15.54 -31.55 2.89
N THR A 49 -14.21 -31.60 3.06
CA THR A 49 -13.28 -30.63 2.45
C THR A 49 -13.29 -30.70 0.93
N ASN A 50 -13.33 -31.91 0.35
CA ASN A 50 -13.49 -32.11 -1.09
C ASN A 50 -14.83 -31.55 -1.60
N LYS A 51 -15.96 -31.85 -0.93
CA LYS A 51 -17.28 -31.28 -1.30
C LYS A 51 -17.28 -29.75 -1.25
N ARG A 52 -16.61 -29.16 -0.26
CA ARG A 52 -16.53 -27.70 -0.11
C ARG A 52 -15.67 -27.09 -1.23
N ARG A 53 -14.56 -27.75 -1.58
CA ARG A 53 -13.69 -27.35 -2.70
C ARG A 53 -14.44 -27.42 -4.03
N ASP A 54 -15.15 -28.53 -4.28
CA ASP A 54 -15.97 -28.72 -5.48
C ASP A 54 -17.12 -27.71 -5.55
N PHE A 55 -17.72 -27.34 -4.41
CA PHE A 55 -18.73 -26.30 -4.32
C PHE A 55 -18.18 -24.93 -4.75
N TYR A 56 -16.99 -24.54 -4.26
CA TYR A 56 -16.36 -23.27 -4.63
C TYR A 56 -15.83 -23.28 -6.08
N GLU A 57 -15.32 -24.42 -6.58
CA GLU A 57 -14.86 -24.57 -7.96
C GLU A 57 -16.00 -24.36 -8.97
N LYS A 58 -17.24 -24.73 -8.61
CA LYS A 58 -18.44 -24.53 -9.44
C LYS A 58 -18.80 -23.06 -9.66
N TYR A 59 -18.46 -22.17 -8.73
CA TYR A 59 -18.72 -20.72 -8.84
C TYR A 59 -17.49 -19.95 -9.34
N ARG A 60 -16.40 -20.64 -9.68
CA ARG A 60 -15.22 -20.01 -10.27
C ARG A 60 -15.61 -19.44 -11.64
N ASN A 61 -15.40 -18.14 -11.80
CA ASN A 61 -15.70 -17.42 -13.03
C ASN A 61 -14.91 -18.06 -14.21
N PRO A 62 -15.55 -18.44 -15.35
CA PRO A 62 -14.89 -19.13 -16.47
C PRO A 62 -13.83 -18.31 -17.21
N GLN A 63 -13.65 -17.03 -16.87
CA GLN A 63 -12.43 -16.31 -17.21
C GLN A 63 -11.29 -17.00 -16.46
N LYS A 64 -10.69 -18.01 -17.09
CA LYS A 64 -9.47 -18.69 -16.64
C LYS A 64 -8.53 -17.62 -16.10
N GLU A 65 -8.33 -17.60 -14.78
CA GLU A 65 -7.18 -16.95 -14.16
C GLU A 65 -5.98 -17.59 -14.83
N LYS A 66 -5.46 -16.94 -15.87
CA LYS A 66 -4.23 -17.38 -16.51
C LYS A 66 -3.21 -17.34 -15.38
N GLU A 67 -2.49 -18.44 -15.16
CA GLU A 67 -1.46 -18.43 -14.12
C GLU A 67 -0.51 -17.27 -14.39
N THR A 68 -0.54 -16.25 -13.55
CA THR A 68 0.40 -15.13 -13.62
C THR A 68 1.62 -15.48 -12.78
N LYS A 69 2.77 -14.93 -13.18
CA LYS A 69 3.97 -14.88 -12.35
C LYS A 69 4.21 -13.42 -11.99
N HIS A 70 4.63 -13.18 -10.76
CA HIS A 70 5.00 -11.85 -10.30
C HIS A 70 6.51 -11.71 -10.45
N ILE A 71 6.96 -10.72 -11.22
CA ILE A 71 8.37 -10.36 -11.31
C ILE A 71 8.60 -9.12 -10.46
N PRO A 72 9.44 -9.16 -9.42
CA PRO A 72 9.72 -7.98 -8.60
C PRO A 72 10.37 -6.88 -9.46
N ILE A 73 9.96 -5.64 -9.22
CA ILE A 73 10.56 -4.47 -9.87
C ILE A 73 11.85 -4.13 -9.11
N ARG A 74 12.96 -3.94 -9.83
CA ARG A 74 14.25 -3.59 -9.21
C ARG A 74 14.14 -2.24 -8.50
N ASP A 75 14.81 -2.13 -7.34
CA ASP A 75 14.89 -0.90 -6.53
C ASP A 75 13.52 -0.38 -6.05
N ASN A 76 12.54 -1.27 -5.99
CA ASN A 76 11.15 -1.01 -5.64
C ASN A 76 10.61 -2.21 -4.84
N SER A 77 11.33 -2.66 -3.83
CA SER A 77 10.94 -3.87 -3.07
C SER A 77 9.94 -3.53 -1.97
N THR A 78 10.03 -2.33 -1.40
CA THR A 78 9.11 -1.81 -0.38
C THR A 78 8.37 -0.54 -0.85
N PRO A 79 7.22 -0.19 -0.23
CA PRO A 79 6.50 1.04 -0.54
C PRO A 79 7.35 2.33 -0.45
N GLU A 80 8.29 2.35 0.49
CA GLU A 80 9.27 3.42 0.69
C GLU A 80 10.23 3.51 -0.50
N GLU A 81 10.90 2.40 -0.83
CA GLU A 81 11.81 2.32 -1.98
C GLU A 81 11.10 2.72 -3.28
N HIS A 82 9.85 2.30 -3.47
CA HIS A 82 9.01 2.71 -4.61
C HIS A 82 8.95 4.23 -4.73
N THR A 83 8.63 4.91 -3.62
CA THR A 83 8.40 6.35 -3.63
C THR A 83 9.70 7.11 -3.84
N ILE A 84 10.80 6.64 -3.24
CA ILE A 84 12.14 7.17 -3.52
C ILE A 84 12.50 7.00 -5.00
N TYR A 85 12.27 5.82 -5.57
CA TYR A 85 12.53 5.54 -6.97
C TYR A 85 11.76 6.50 -7.88
N VAL A 86 10.46 6.68 -7.63
CA VAL A 86 9.62 7.56 -8.44
C VAL A 86 10.06 9.02 -8.32
N TRP A 87 10.41 9.44 -7.10
CA TRP A 87 10.94 10.78 -6.87
C TRP A 87 12.20 11.02 -7.69
N ASP A 88 13.21 10.16 -7.55
CA ASP A 88 14.52 10.32 -8.16
C ASP A 88 14.48 10.26 -9.70
N HIS A 89 13.59 9.43 -10.26
CA HIS A 89 13.56 9.17 -11.70
C HIS A 89 12.58 10.05 -12.46
N PHE A 90 11.47 10.47 -11.85
CA PHE A 90 10.39 11.20 -12.53
C PHE A 90 10.13 12.57 -11.92
N ILE A 91 9.86 12.65 -10.62
CA ILE A 91 9.36 13.89 -10.02
C ILE A 91 10.48 14.93 -9.92
N SER A 92 11.65 14.59 -9.39
CA SER A 92 12.79 15.51 -9.22
C SER A 92 13.25 16.09 -10.56
N ARG A 93 13.24 15.26 -11.60
CA ARG A 93 13.67 15.59 -12.98
C ARG A 93 12.63 16.30 -13.82
N SER A 94 11.37 16.34 -13.35
CA SER A 94 10.30 17.04 -14.07
C SER A 94 10.52 18.55 -14.09
N SER A 95 10.00 19.23 -15.12
CA SER A 95 10.00 20.69 -15.22
C SER A 95 8.97 21.37 -14.31
N ALA A 96 8.12 20.60 -13.62
CA ALA A 96 7.15 21.12 -12.67
C ALA A 96 7.88 21.88 -11.56
N LYS A 97 7.39 23.06 -11.18
CA LYS A 97 7.99 23.84 -10.07
C LYS A 97 7.24 23.65 -8.76
N ASN A 98 5.96 23.31 -8.86
CA ASN A 98 5.06 23.13 -7.74
C ASN A 98 4.51 21.70 -7.80
N VAL A 99 4.81 20.92 -6.77
CA VAL A 99 4.32 19.55 -6.61
C VAL A 99 3.42 19.49 -5.39
N VAL A 100 2.30 18.79 -5.51
CA VAL A 100 1.37 18.52 -4.40
C VAL A 100 1.30 17.01 -4.21
N PHE A 101 1.39 16.56 -2.97
CA PHE A 101 1.21 15.15 -2.61
C PHE A 101 -0.19 14.94 -2.03
N VAL A 102 -0.82 13.83 -2.41
CA VAL A 102 -2.00 13.30 -1.72
C VAL A 102 -1.65 11.87 -1.32
N ALA A 103 -1.59 11.59 -0.03
CA ALA A 103 -1.22 10.27 0.49
C ALA A 103 -2.29 9.73 1.44
N HIS A 104 -2.61 8.46 1.29
CA HIS A 104 -3.63 7.78 2.09
C HIS A 104 -3.01 6.75 3.02
N SER A 105 -3.48 6.69 4.25
CA SER A 105 -3.09 5.69 5.25
C SER A 105 -1.56 5.59 5.38
N TYR A 106 -0.99 4.41 5.08
CA TYR A 106 0.45 4.15 5.08
C TYR A 106 1.26 5.06 4.15
N GLY A 107 0.63 5.65 3.12
CA GLY A 107 1.28 6.60 2.22
C GLY A 107 1.87 7.81 2.93
N GLY A 108 1.35 8.22 4.10
CA GLY A 108 1.97 9.29 4.87
C GLY A 108 3.30 8.87 5.51
N LEU A 109 3.44 7.62 5.95
CA LEU A 109 4.71 7.09 6.47
C LEU A 109 5.76 7.10 5.36
N VAL A 110 5.36 6.61 4.19
CA VAL A 110 6.17 6.61 2.97
C VAL A 110 6.59 8.03 2.55
N PHE A 111 5.71 9.02 2.68
CA PHE A 111 6.04 10.41 2.41
C PHE A 111 7.05 10.98 3.43
N VAL A 112 6.91 10.65 4.71
CA VAL A 112 7.89 11.07 5.74
C VAL A 112 9.26 10.44 5.48
N GLU A 113 9.31 9.18 5.02
CA GLU A 113 10.57 8.55 4.60
C GLU A 113 11.22 9.28 3.42
N LEU A 114 10.43 9.69 2.43
CA LEU A 114 10.90 10.54 1.33
C LEU A 114 11.46 11.88 1.86
N MET A 115 10.80 12.52 2.82
CA MET A 115 11.30 13.74 3.46
C MET A 115 12.62 13.52 4.18
N ILE A 116 12.79 12.41 4.90
CA ILE A 116 14.03 12.08 5.60
C ILE A 116 15.18 11.88 4.61
N GLN A 117 14.95 11.18 3.50
CA GLN A 117 15.98 10.85 2.53
C GLN A 117 16.31 11.96 1.52
N ARG A 118 15.37 12.87 1.23
CA ARG A 118 15.48 13.88 0.16
C ARG A 118 15.05 15.28 0.61
N GLU A 119 15.19 15.59 1.90
CA GLU A 119 14.65 16.79 2.55
C GLU A 119 14.78 18.07 1.71
N ALA A 120 15.99 18.42 1.30
CA ALA A 120 16.26 19.68 0.59
C ALA A 120 15.53 19.76 -0.76
N GLU A 121 15.49 18.65 -1.51
CA GLU A 121 14.81 18.60 -2.81
C GLU A 121 13.29 18.66 -2.63
N VAL A 122 12.75 17.91 -1.67
CA VAL A 122 11.32 17.88 -1.40
C VAL A 122 10.84 19.27 -0.97
N LYS A 123 11.52 19.91 -0.02
CA LYS A 123 11.21 21.27 0.44
C LYS A 123 11.32 22.33 -0.65
N SER A 124 12.14 22.10 -1.68
CA SER A 124 12.31 23.06 -2.79
C SER A 124 11.17 23.03 -3.81
N LYS A 125 10.41 21.93 -3.88
CA LYS A 125 9.49 21.64 -5.00
C LYS A 125 8.08 21.30 -4.55
N VAL A 126 7.93 20.67 -3.39
CA VAL A 126 6.62 20.34 -2.82
C VAL A 126 6.08 21.54 -2.08
N ILE A 127 4.85 21.95 -2.44
CA ILE A 127 4.21 23.13 -1.85
C ILE A 127 3.15 22.78 -0.80
N SER A 128 2.56 21.57 -0.89
CA SER A 128 1.56 21.10 0.06
C SER A 128 1.39 19.58 -0.01
N VAL A 129 0.94 19.01 1.10
CA VAL A 129 0.67 17.58 1.26
C VAL A 129 -0.68 17.40 1.95
N ALA A 130 -1.59 16.69 1.28
CA ALA A 130 -2.84 16.22 1.87
C ALA A 130 -2.69 14.77 2.30
N LEU A 131 -2.87 14.50 3.59
CA LEU A 131 -2.84 13.17 4.17
C LEU A 131 -4.27 12.76 4.52
N THR A 132 -4.62 11.51 4.23
CA THR A 132 -5.97 10.98 4.45
C THR A 132 -5.89 9.73 5.30
N ASP A 133 -6.44 9.82 6.52
CA ASP A 133 -6.42 8.80 7.57
C ASP A 133 -5.01 8.21 7.79
N SER A 134 -3.99 9.06 7.73
CA SER A 134 -2.61 8.60 7.83
C SER A 134 -2.21 8.32 9.28
N VAL A 135 -1.46 7.23 9.45
CA VAL A 135 -0.90 6.75 10.72
C VAL A 135 0.60 7.01 10.85
N HIS A 136 1.15 7.92 10.04
CA HIS A 136 2.55 8.31 10.15
C HIS A 136 2.86 8.83 11.56
N ASN A 137 4.13 8.71 11.94
CA ASN A 137 4.59 9.22 13.22
C ASN A 137 6.03 9.69 13.07
N VAL A 138 6.18 11.01 12.92
CA VAL A 138 7.47 11.69 12.77
C VAL A 138 8.48 11.35 13.87
N TRP A 139 8.03 11.05 15.09
CA TRP A 139 8.90 10.67 16.20
C TRP A 139 9.44 9.25 16.05
N HIS A 140 8.58 8.31 15.67
CA HIS A 140 8.99 6.92 15.45
C HIS A 140 9.84 6.76 14.18
N GLN A 141 9.67 7.66 13.21
CA GLN A 141 10.51 7.72 12.01
C GLN A 141 11.80 8.52 12.22
N GLU A 142 12.07 8.98 13.45
CA GLU A 142 13.27 9.76 13.79
C GLU A 142 13.47 11.01 12.90
N ALA A 143 12.35 11.61 12.43
CA ALA A 143 12.40 12.80 11.60
C ALA A 143 12.94 13.99 12.41
N GLY A 144 13.93 14.70 11.84
CA GLY A 144 14.53 15.85 12.50
C GLY A 144 13.54 17.01 12.67
N LYS A 145 13.82 17.93 13.62
CA LYS A 145 13.00 19.12 13.90
C LYS A 145 12.66 19.93 12.64
N SER A 146 13.62 20.03 11.72
CA SER A 146 13.45 20.71 10.44
C SER A 146 12.30 20.13 9.59
N ILE A 147 12.14 18.80 9.57
CA ILE A 147 11.05 18.12 8.84
C ILE A 147 9.73 18.35 9.56
N LEU A 148 9.72 18.22 10.89
CA LEU A 148 8.52 18.47 11.71
C LEU A 148 7.97 19.88 11.50
N ASP A 149 8.82 20.90 11.63
CA ASP A 149 8.42 22.31 11.45
C ASP A 149 7.81 22.52 10.05
N TRP A 150 8.43 21.94 9.01
CA TRP A 150 7.92 22.02 7.65
C TRP A 150 6.57 21.31 7.48
N MET A 151 6.42 20.12 8.06
CA MET A 151 5.16 19.39 8.01
C MET A 151 4.02 20.13 8.71
N GLN A 152 4.31 20.92 9.75
CA GLN A 152 3.28 21.73 10.41
C GLN A 152 2.68 22.80 9.49
N GLU A 153 3.51 23.36 8.62
CA GLU A 153 3.14 24.44 7.70
C GLU A 153 2.53 23.90 6.39
N HIS A 154 3.04 22.78 5.88
CA HIS A 154 2.72 22.30 4.52
C HIS A 154 1.79 21.08 4.46
N CYS A 155 1.60 20.37 5.58
CA CYS A 155 0.78 19.17 5.62
C CYS A 155 -0.54 19.37 6.37
N ARG A 156 -1.57 18.64 5.93
CA ARG A 156 -2.83 18.47 6.66
C ARG A 156 -3.27 17.02 6.61
N ASN A 157 -3.61 16.44 7.76
CA ASN A 157 -4.10 15.07 7.87
C ASN A 157 -5.59 15.05 8.22
N TRP A 158 -6.43 14.66 7.27
CA TRP A 158 -7.86 14.46 7.48
C TRP A 158 -8.09 13.05 8.01
N VAL A 159 -8.54 12.95 9.27
CA VAL A 159 -8.78 11.67 9.93
C VAL A 159 -10.27 11.42 10.12
N SER A 160 -10.64 10.14 10.24
CA SER A 160 -12.02 9.76 10.49
C SER A 160 -12.50 10.34 11.83
N SER A 161 -13.56 11.14 11.79
CA SER A 161 -14.15 11.81 12.95
C SER A 161 -15.55 12.28 12.61
N SER A 162 -16.44 12.19 13.60
CA SER A 162 -17.83 12.68 13.52
C SER A 162 -17.96 14.20 13.64
N GLU A 163 -16.88 14.89 14.02
CA GLU A 163 -16.85 16.35 14.08
C GLU A 163 -17.00 16.96 12.67
N PRO A 164 -17.48 18.20 12.54
CA PRO A 164 -17.56 18.87 11.24
C PRO A 164 -16.21 18.87 10.49
N LEU A 165 -16.26 18.84 9.16
CA LEU A 165 -15.07 18.92 8.30
C LEU A 165 -14.15 20.07 8.75
N ASP A 166 -12.85 19.82 8.75
CA ASP A 166 -11.78 20.74 9.12
C ASP A 166 -11.71 21.11 10.61
N THR A 167 -12.55 20.53 11.46
CA THR A 167 -12.43 20.70 12.92
C THR A 167 -11.10 20.11 13.40
N PRO A 168 -10.24 20.87 14.12
CA PRO A 168 -8.98 20.34 14.65
C PRO A 168 -9.22 19.15 15.59
N VAL A 169 -8.39 18.10 15.46
CA VAL A 169 -8.47 16.89 16.28
C VAL A 169 -7.18 16.75 17.09
N GLU A 170 -7.28 16.90 18.42
CA GLU A 170 -6.13 16.87 19.34
C GLU A 170 -5.27 15.61 19.17
N PHE A 171 -3.95 15.77 19.11
CA PHE A 171 -3.01 14.66 19.05
C PHE A 171 -1.97 14.79 20.17
N MET A 172 -1.59 13.67 20.78
CA MET A 172 -0.77 13.66 22.01
C MET A 172 0.68 14.09 21.78
N LEU A 173 1.17 13.98 20.53
CA LEU A 173 2.54 14.31 20.17
C LEU A 173 2.55 15.36 19.04
N PRO A 174 3.58 16.22 18.96
CA PRO A 174 3.72 17.14 17.84
C PRO A 174 3.84 16.39 16.51
N ASP A 175 3.00 16.73 15.54
CA ASP A 175 3.00 16.16 14.19
C ASP A 175 2.44 17.22 13.22
N CYS A 176 2.11 16.85 11.98
CA CYS A 176 1.33 17.74 11.11
C CYS A 176 -0.10 17.97 11.66
N PRO A 177 -0.71 19.14 11.40
CA PRO A 177 -2.06 19.42 11.87
C PRO A 177 -3.08 18.42 11.36
N ARG A 178 -3.85 17.92 12.31
CA ARG A 178 -4.87 16.89 12.13
C ARG A 178 -6.25 17.50 12.24
N VAL A 179 -7.11 17.21 11.28
CA VAL A 179 -8.46 17.74 11.19
C VAL A 179 -9.47 16.64 10.88
N SER A 180 -10.73 16.87 11.24
CA SER A 180 -11.82 15.94 10.95
C SER A 180 -12.11 15.87 9.45
N ALA A 181 -12.32 14.66 8.94
CA ALA A 181 -12.84 14.40 7.61
C ALA A 181 -14.38 14.56 7.51
N GLY A 182 -15.09 14.77 8.62
CA GLY A 182 -16.55 14.88 8.64
C GLY A 182 -17.27 13.55 8.38
N THR A 183 -16.66 12.42 8.74
CA THR A 183 -17.20 11.08 8.51
C THR A 183 -18.14 10.66 9.64
N LEU A 184 -19.41 10.43 9.29
CA LEU A 184 -20.35 9.76 10.20
C LEU A 184 -19.98 8.28 10.26
N LEU A 185 -19.33 7.86 11.34
CA LEU A 185 -19.14 6.44 11.64
C LEU A 185 -20.48 5.83 12.08
N PHE A 186 -21.29 5.40 11.13
CA PHE A 186 -22.42 4.52 11.41
C PHE A 186 -21.88 3.11 11.61
N PHE A 187 -21.63 2.73 12.86
CA PHE A 187 -21.61 1.31 13.23
C PHE A 187 -23.06 0.87 13.40
N SER A 188 -23.56 0.06 12.44
CA SER A 188 -24.83 -0.66 12.52
C SER A 188 -24.63 -2.08 13.02
#